data_AF-A0A1I5ERW6-F1
#
_entry.id   AF-A0A1I5ERW6-F1
#
_cell.length_a   1.000
_cell.length_b   1.000
_cell.length_c   1.000
_cell.angle_alpha   90.00
_cell.angle_beta   90.00
_cell.angle_gamma   90.00
#
_symmetry.space_group_name_H-M   'P 1'
#
loop_
_entity.id
_entity.type
_entity.pdbx_description
1 polymer ?
#
loop_
_entity_poly.entity_id
_entity_poly.type
_entity_poly.pdbx_seq_one_letter_code
_entity_poly.pdbx_strand_id
1 'polypeptide(L)' 'MAGKKRGRPATGKTPNRTVRVPDEVWNEAKEKAEREGKNVSDVVNDCLRRYLRKKG' A
#
# COMPACT_ATOMS: atom_id res chain seq x y z
N MET A 1 -9.13 14.22 18.85
CA MET A 1 -7.67 13.96 18.89
C MET A 1 -7.33 12.93 17.81
N ALA A 2 -7.05 13.34 16.58
CA ALA A 2 -6.70 12.38 15.51
C ALA A 2 -5.29 11.84 15.77
N GLY A 3 -5.19 10.57 16.17
CA GLY A 3 -3.92 9.91 16.43
C GLY A 3 -3.03 9.92 15.19
N LYS A 4 -1.88 10.58 15.28
CA LYS A 4 -0.83 10.62 14.26
C LYS A 4 -0.45 9.19 13.89
N LYS A 5 -0.92 8.70 12.73
CA LYS A 5 -0.62 7.35 12.23
C LYS A 5 0.88 7.27 11.98
N ARG A 6 1.60 6.71 12.95
CA ARG A 6 3.02 6.38 12.82
C ARG A 6 3.13 5.48 11.60
N GLY A 7 3.87 5.91 10.58
CA GLY A 7 4.18 5.07 9.43
C GLY A 7 4.65 3.70 9.94
N ARG A 8 4.29 2.63 9.22
CA ARG A 8 4.64 1.25 9.60
C ARG A 8 6.11 1.25 10.05
N PRO A 9 6.42 0.79 11.28
CA PRO A 9 7.79 0.83 11.77
C PRO A 9 8.68 0.16 10.73
N ALA A 10 9.79 0.81 10.39
CA ALA A 10 10.81 0.24 9.53
C ALA A 10 11.44 -0.93 10.29
N THR A 11 10.78 -2.09 10.27
CA THR A 11 11.25 -3.29 10.96
C THR A 11 12.52 -3.85 10.31
N GLY A 12 12.98 -3.28 9.19
CA GLY A 12 14.12 -3.74 8.40
C GLY A 12 13.90 -5.08 7.69
N LYS A 13 12.79 -5.78 7.99
CA LYS A 13 12.53 -7.14 7.53
C LYS A 13 12.02 -7.23 6.09
N THR A 14 11.42 -6.16 5.57
CA THR A 14 10.85 -6.14 4.20
C THR A 14 11.72 -5.27 3.29
N PRO A 15 12.31 -5.83 2.22
CA PRO A 15 13.10 -5.04 1.29
C PRO A 15 12.21 -4.05 0.52
N ASN A 16 12.74 -2.86 0.26
CA ASN A 16 12.07 -1.87 -0.59
C ASN A 16 12.07 -2.37 -2.05
N ARG A 17 10.92 -2.27 -2.71
CA ARG A 17 10.75 -2.58 -4.13
C ARG A 17 10.16 -1.35 -4.83
N THR A 18 10.83 -0.89 -5.89
CA THR A 18 10.35 0.23 -6.70
C THR A 18 9.60 -0.33 -7.91
N VAL A 19 8.40 0.19 -8.15
CA VAL A 19 7.56 -0.17 -9.30
C VAL A 19 7.14 1.10 -10.03
N ARG A 20 6.95 1.02 -11.36
CA ARG A 20 6.39 2.12 -12.14
C ARG A 20 4.87 2.08 -11.99
N VAL A 21 4.29 3.16 -11.50
CA VAL A 21 2.84 3.34 -11.35
C VAL A 21 2.52 4.72 -11.90
N PRO A 22 1.51 4.86 -12.77
CA PRO A 22 1.04 6.17 -13.21
C PRO A 22 0.62 7.03 -12.01
N ASP A 23 0.91 8.33 -12.06
CA ASP A 23 0.62 9.23 -10.93
C ASP A 23 -0.86 9.29 -10.59
N GLU A 24 -1.73 9.24 -11.60
CA GLU A 24 -3.19 9.20 -11.42
C GLU A 24 -3.63 8.02 -10.55
N VAL A 25 -3.14 6.81 -10.89
CA VAL A 25 -3.44 5.57 -10.15
C VAL A 25 -2.85 5.62 -8.74
N TRP A 26 -1.65 6.18 -8.59
CA TRP A 26 -1.00 6.31 -7.29
C TRP A 26 -1.77 7.25 -6.35
N ASN A 27 -2.16 8.41 -6.85
CA ASN A 27 -2.89 9.42 -6.08
C ASN A 27 -4.28 8.91 -5.68
N GLU A 28 -5.03 8.34 -6.62
CA GLU A 28 -6.36 7.77 -6.33
C GLU A 28 -6.27 6.63 -5.30
N ALA A 29 -5.29 5.73 -5.45
CA ALA A 29 -5.06 4.64 -4.51
C ALA A 29 -4.68 5.16 -3.11
N LYS A 30 -3.88 6.23 -3.04
CA LYS A 30 -3.49 6.87 -1.78
C LYS A 30 -4.69 7.49 -1.07
N GLU A 31 -5.50 8.29 -1.77
CA GLU A 31 -6.70 8.91 -1.20
C GLU A 31 -7.69 7.86 -0.70
N LYS A 32 -7.90 6.79 -1.48
CA LYS A 32 -8.75 5.68 -1.07
C LYS A 32 -8.19 4.95 0.16
N ALA A 33 -6.88 4.70 0.19
CA ALA A 33 -6.24 4.07 1.34
C ALA A 33 -6.38 4.92 2.60
N GLU A 34 -6.18 6.24 2.49
CA GLU A 34 -6.33 7.18 3.60
C GLU A 34 -7.77 7.17 4.15
N ARG A 35 -8.77 7.18 3.26
CA ARG A 35 -10.20 7.05 3.63
C ARG A 35 -10.53 5.74 4.32
N GLU A 36 -9.98 4.62 3.83
CA GLU A 36 -10.14 3.29 4.45
C GLU A 36 -9.26 3.10 5.70
N GLY A 37 -8.43 4.10 6.01
CA GLY A 37 -7.51 4.09 7.13
C GLY A 37 -6.28 3.18 6.96
N LYS A 38 -6.01 2.70 5.75
CA LYS A 38 -4.90 1.83 5.34
C LYS A 38 -3.71 2.63 4.81
N ASN A 39 -2.56 1.97 4.65
CA ASN A 39 -1.43 2.54 3.91
C ASN A 39 -1.40 2.01 2.48
N VAL A 40 -0.78 2.77 1.58
CA VAL A 40 -0.56 2.35 0.17
C VAL A 40 0.22 1.04 0.10
N SER A 41 1.18 0.82 1.00
CA SER A 41 1.93 -0.44 1.08
C SER A 41 1.04 -1.65 1.40
N ASP A 42 0.00 -1.48 2.21
CA ASP A 42 -0.94 -2.57 2.53
C ASP A 42 -1.81 -2.88 1.30
N VAL A 43 -2.28 -1.85 0.60
CA VAL A 43 -3.03 -1.98 -0.66
C VAL A 43 -2.21 -2.70 -1.73
N VAL A 44 -0.94 -2.31 -1.91
CA VAL A 44 -0.04 -2.95 -2.89
C VAL A 44 0.15 -4.43 -2.54
N ASN A 45 0.38 -4.77 -1.27
CA ASN A 45 0.53 -6.16 -0.84
C ASN A 45 -0.75 -6.99 -1.07
N ASP A 46 -1.92 -6.43 -0.79
CA ASP A 46 -3.21 -7.09 -1.02
C ASP A 46 -3.44 -7.35 -2.52
N CYS A 47 -3.14 -6.36 -3.37
CA CYS A 47 -3.24 -6.51 -4.83
C CYS A 47 -2.30 -7.59 -5.36
N LEU A 48 -1.03 -7.63 -4.89
CA LEU A 48 -0.08 -8.67 -5.26
C LEU A 48 -0.55 -10.06 -4.81
N ARG A 49 -1.07 -10.20 -3.58
CA ARG A 49 -1.61 -11.47 -3.08
C ARG A 49 -2.83 -11.92 -3.87
N ARG A 50 -3.75 -11.01 -4.22
CA ARG A 50 -4.90 -11.31 -5.09
C ARG A 50 -4.46 -11.76 -6.47
N TYR A 51 -3.46 -11.09 -7.05
CA TYR A 51 -2.89 -11.47 -8.34
C TYR A 51 -2.30 -12.89 -8.30
N LEU A 52 -1.57 -13.25 -7.23
CA LEU A 52 -1.06 -14.61 -7.04
C LEU A 52 -2.15 -15.66 -6.87
N ARG A 53 -3.27 -15.32 -6.22
CA ARG A 53 -4.43 -16.22 -6.07
C ARG A 53 -5.20 -16.42 -7.36
N LYS A 54 -5.12 -15.47 -8.29
CA LYS A 54 -5.69 -15.59 -9.65
C LYS A 54 -4.82 -16.47 -10.56
N LYS A 55 -3.70 -17.00 -10.05
CA LYS A 55 -2.82 -17.89 -10.79
C LYS A 55 -3.42 -19.30 -10.79
N GLY A 56 -4.17 -19.61 -11.86
CA GLY A 56 -4.55 -20.96 -12.32
C GLY A 56 -5.33 -21.78 -11.32
#